data_AF-A0A3N5W711-F1
#
_entry.id   AF-A0A3N5W711-F1
#
_cell.length_a   1.000
_cell.length_b   1.000
_cell.length_c   1.000
_cell.angle_alpha   90.00
_cell.angle_beta   90.00
_cell.angle_gamma   90.00
#
_symmetry.space_group_name_H-M   'P 1'
#
loop_
_entity.id
_entity.type
_entity.pdbx_description
1 polymer ?
#
loop_
_entity_poly.entity_id
_entity_poly.type
_entity_poly.pdbx_seq_one_letter_code
_entity_poly.pdbx_strand_id
1 'polypeptide(L)'
;MQNGSYRIFKDKVVIRIKDRLCDTPTEMLSSKLFLQMVSHSIGALSRRNSRLLGIFDHTEIDGDDIRLLIETFLFLTKLPADLVPRVVKGSDQFFRNRSLFNEFVEYLYNSWREMQRLIICDSQDETYDQRPYRTFNNTVETLTHLVRSAYRDIQENITGNHPRIYRQVRAGAEIATIALPRQINYPNGIFKLLNDIALIRQVLIYPPLIFNPPMNKRSGTFERVNRNPLEFINIKKDDWLCYPARVGPLVIMVYFT
;
A
#
# COMPACT_ATOMS: atom_id res chain seq x y z
N MET A 1 -4.32 -7.18 9.18
CA MET A 1 -3.47 -8.01 8.31
C MET A 1 -2.92 -9.14 9.17
N GLN A 2 -3.53 -10.33 9.13
CA GLN A 2 -3.13 -11.44 9.99
C GLN A 2 -1.84 -12.14 9.53
N ASN A 3 -1.38 -11.96 8.27
CA ASN A 3 -0.19 -12.65 7.73
C ASN A 3 0.67 -11.79 6.76
N GLY A 4 0.87 -10.50 7.05
CA GLY A 4 1.68 -9.61 6.20
C GLY A 4 2.28 -8.43 6.96
N SER A 5 3.27 -7.77 6.35
CA SER A 5 3.89 -6.54 6.85
C SER A 5 3.79 -5.45 5.81
N TYR A 6 3.97 -4.19 6.20
CA TYR A 6 3.95 -3.08 5.27
C TYR A 6 4.88 -1.97 5.74
N ARG A 7 5.30 -1.12 4.79
CA ARG A 7 6.09 0.07 5.05
C ARG A 7 5.55 1.23 4.23
N ILE A 8 5.30 2.34 4.91
CA ILE A 8 4.90 3.60 4.28
C ILE A 8 6.14 4.49 4.21
N PHE A 9 6.40 5.00 3.01
CA PHE A 9 7.34 6.07 2.74
C PHE A 9 6.55 7.32 2.33
N LYS A 10 7.24 8.41 2.00
CA LYS A 10 6.60 9.69 1.67
C LYS A 10 5.61 9.59 0.49
N ASP A 11 5.99 8.88 -0.56
CA ASP A 11 5.28 8.80 -1.84
C ASP A 11 4.97 7.35 -2.26
N LYS A 12 5.32 6.36 -1.44
CA LYS A 12 5.15 4.95 -1.75
C LYS A 12 4.76 4.11 -0.54
N VAL A 13 4.01 3.05 -0.78
CA VAL A 13 3.68 2.02 0.19
C VAL A 13 4.12 0.67 -0.35
N VAL A 14 4.87 -0.06 0.46
CA VAL A 14 5.32 -1.43 0.16
C VAL A 14 4.56 -2.37 1.07
N ILE A 15 3.85 -3.34 0.48
CA ILE A 15 3.03 -4.31 1.18
C ILE A 15 3.62 -5.70 0.94
N ARG A 16 4.11 -6.36 2.00
CA ARG A 16 4.60 -7.72 1.97
C ARG A 16 3.50 -8.68 2.42
N ILE A 17 3.18 -9.66 1.58
CA ILE A 17 2.15 -10.67 1.86
C ILE A 17 2.75 -12.06 1.76
N LYS A 18 2.31 -12.96 2.65
CA LYS A 18 2.70 -14.38 2.59
C LYS A 18 1.72 -15.24 1.80
N ASP A 19 0.43 -14.94 1.93
CA ASP A 19 -0.64 -15.79 1.38
C ASP A 19 -1.70 -14.95 0.67
N ARG A 20 -2.45 -14.13 1.43
CA ARG A 20 -3.50 -13.27 0.88
C ARG A 20 -3.53 -11.86 1.48
N LEU A 21 -4.10 -10.93 0.73
CA LEU A 21 -4.49 -9.60 1.20
C LEU A 21 -5.84 -9.67 1.96
N CYS A 22 -6.40 -8.50 2.27
CA CYS A 22 -7.79 -8.38 2.72
C CYS A 22 -8.74 -8.79 1.59
N ASP A 23 -9.79 -9.55 1.93
CA ASP A 23 -10.80 -10.02 0.97
C ASP A 23 -12.11 -9.21 1.07
N THR A 24 -12.32 -8.48 2.17
CA THR A 24 -13.54 -7.69 2.40
C THR A 24 -13.26 -6.22 2.76
N PRO A 25 -14.17 -5.27 2.42
CA PRO A 25 -14.02 -3.88 2.80
C PRO A 25 -13.81 -3.70 4.30
N THR A 26 -14.52 -4.50 5.10
CA THR A 26 -14.40 -4.53 6.57
C THR A 26 -12.98 -4.87 7.02
N GLU A 27 -12.36 -5.92 6.46
CA GLU A 27 -10.98 -6.29 6.81
C GLU A 27 -9.96 -5.21 6.42
N MET A 28 -10.19 -4.54 5.28
CA MET A 28 -9.33 -3.47 4.80
C MET A 28 -9.44 -2.21 5.67
N LEU A 29 -10.65 -1.75 5.95
CA LEU A 29 -10.91 -0.55 6.76
C LEU A 29 -10.47 -0.76 8.21
N SER A 30 -10.58 -1.98 8.75
CA SER A 30 -10.07 -2.32 10.09
C SER A 30 -8.56 -2.61 10.13
N SER A 31 -7.85 -2.48 9.00
CA SER A 31 -6.43 -2.80 8.94
C SER A 31 -5.56 -1.70 9.57
N LYS A 32 -4.42 -2.10 10.16
CA LYS A 32 -3.40 -1.17 10.67
C LYS A 32 -2.88 -0.22 9.59
N LEU A 33 -2.77 -0.71 8.35
CA LEU A 33 -2.36 0.10 7.20
C LEU A 33 -3.38 1.22 6.95
N PHE A 34 -4.67 0.91 6.92
CA PHE A 34 -5.71 1.92 6.70
C PHE A 34 -5.75 2.94 7.84
N LEU A 35 -5.65 2.50 9.10
CA LEU A 35 -5.55 3.39 10.25
C LEU A 35 -4.39 4.39 10.08
N GLN A 36 -3.19 3.92 9.77
CA GLN A 36 -2.03 4.79 9.56
C GLN A 36 -2.20 5.73 8.35
N MET A 37 -2.86 5.27 7.28
CA MET A 37 -3.19 6.12 6.14
C MET A 37 -4.14 7.26 6.49
N VAL A 38 -5.18 6.99 7.27
CA VAL A 38 -6.12 8.00 7.76
C VAL A 38 -5.40 8.98 8.69
N SER A 39 -4.61 8.47 9.66
CA SER A 39 -3.81 9.31 10.55
C SER A 39 -2.84 10.22 9.80
N HIS A 40 -2.12 9.69 8.79
CA HIS A 40 -1.21 10.48 7.97
C HIS A 40 -1.95 11.57 7.19
N SER A 41 -3.11 11.23 6.62
CA SER A 41 -3.94 12.16 5.85
C SER A 41 -4.47 13.30 6.72
N ILE A 42 -4.95 12.99 7.93
CA ILE A 42 -5.40 13.98 8.91
C ILE A 42 -4.22 14.87 9.35
N GLY A 43 -3.06 14.29 9.64
CA GLY A 43 -1.86 15.07 9.97
C GLY A 43 -1.40 15.99 8.82
N ALA A 44 -1.53 15.55 7.56
CA ALA A 44 -1.26 16.39 6.39
C ALA A 44 -2.28 17.53 6.25
N LEU A 45 -3.56 17.27 6.52
CA LEU A 45 -4.64 18.26 6.52
C LEU A 45 -4.50 19.29 7.63
N SER A 46 -4.10 18.86 8.83
CA SER A 46 -3.92 19.70 10.01
C SER A 46 -2.76 20.70 9.80
N ARG A 47 -1.62 20.22 9.28
CA ARG A 47 -0.46 21.09 8.97
C ARG A 47 -0.76 22.23 8.00
N ARG A 48 -1.79 22.11 7.16
CA ARG A 48 -2.19 23.14 6.20
C ARG A 48 -3.49 23.86 6.59
N ASN A 49 -3.99 23.67 7.81
CA ASN A 49 -5.26 24.23 8.30
C ASN A 49 -6.42 24.01 7.31
N SER A 50 -6.54 22.78 6.80
CA SER A 50 -7.51 22.46 5.76
C SER A 50 -8.95 22.53 6.27
N ARG A 51 -9.85 23.15 5.50
CA ARG A 51 -11.30 23.15 5.77
C ARG A 51 -11.92 21.76 5.85
N LEU A 52 -11.29 20.75 5.23
CA LEU A 52 -11.78 19.37 5.25
C LEU A 52 -11.78 18.75 6.65
N LEU A 53 -11.04 19.31 7.61
CA LEU A 53 -11.11 18.90 9.01
C LEU A 53 -12.33 19.44 9.75
N GLY A 54 -13.12 20.32 9.13
CA GLY A 54 -14.39 20.80 9.69
C GLY A 54 -15.49 19.73 9.78
N ILE A 55 -15.18 18.46 9.49
CA ILE A 55 -16.05 17.31 9.78
C ILE A 55 -15.98 16.89 11.25
N PHE A 56 -14.92 17.29 11.97
CA PHE A 56 -14.74 17.06 13.39
C PHE A 56 -15.27 18.25 14.19
N ASP A 57 -15.72 17.99 15.41
CA ASP A 57 -16.27 19.04 16.30
C ASP A 57 -15.24 20.02 16.85
N HIS A 58 -13.96 19.67 16.71
CA HIS A 58 -12.85 20.35 17.34
C HIS A 58 -11.61 20.24 16.46
N THR A 59 -10.63 21.09 16.75
CA THR A 59 -9.44 21.29 15.89
C THR A 59 -8.32 20.30 16.15
N GLU A 60 -8.19 19.83 17.39
CA GLU A 60 -7.21 18.83 17.77
C GLU A 60 -7.86 17.46 17.64
N ILE A 61 -7.39 16.66 16.68
CA ILE A 61 -7.96 15.35 16.36
C ILE A 61 -7.05 14.28 16.95
N ASP A 62 -7.61 13.45 17.82
CA ASP A 62 -6.86 12.42 18.53
C ASP A 62 -7.02 11.02 17.91
N GLY A 63 -6.49 10.00 18.60
CA GLY A 63 -6.58 8.62 18.14
C GLY A 63 -7.98 8.01 18.22
N ASP A 64 -8.82 8.48 19.14
CA ASP A 64 -10.18 7.98 19.35
C ASP A 64 -11.13 8.57 18.30
N ASP A 65 -10.94 9.84 17.91
CA ASP A 65 -11.63 10.44 16.77
C ASP A 65 -11.39 9.67 15.47
N ILE A 66 -10.14 9.26 15.24
CA ILE A 66 -9.76 8.49 14.06
C ILE A 66 -10.42 7.10 14.08
N ARG A 67 -10.51 6.47 15.25
CA ARG A 67 -11.19 5.18 15.41
C ARG A 67 -12.69 5.32 15.16
N LEU A 68 -13.31 6.36 15.70
CA LEU A 68 -14.72 6.68 15.49
C LEU A 68 -15.01 6.92 14.00
N LEU A 69 -14.13 7.63 13.31
CA LEU A 69 -14.22 7.86 11.87
C LEU A 69 -14.12 6.53 11.08
N ILE A 70 -13.17 5.66 11.42
CA ILE A 70 -13.02 4.35 10.78
C ILE A 70 -14.24 3.47 11.05
N GLU A 71 -14.77 3.47 12.27
CA GLU A 71 -16.00 2.76 12.61
C GLU A 71 -17.18 3.30 11.80
N THR A 72 -17.29 4.61 11.66
CA THR A 72 -18.29 5.26 10.80
C THR A 72 -18.16 4.77 9.34
N PHE A 73 -16.95 4.71 8.79
CA PHE A 73 -16.71 4.15 7.45
C PHE A 73 -17.13 2.70 7.32
N LEU A 74 -16.87 1.86 8.33
CA LEU A 74 -17.28 0.46 8.33
C LEU A 74 -18.80 0.33 8.16
N PHE A 75 -19.58 1.11 8.90
CA PHE A 75 -21.05 1.08 8.77
C PHE A 75 -21.52 1.73 7.46
N LEU A 76 -20.85 2.79 6.99
CA LEU A 76 -21.14 3.40 5.68
C LEU A 76 -20.84 2.48 4.49
N THR A 77 -20.16 1.35 4.66
CA THR A 77 -20.09 0.35 3.58
C THR A 77 -21.42 -0.38 3.34
N LYS A 78 -22.37 -0.30 4.29
CA LYS A 78 -23.63 -1.07 4.26
C LYS A 78 -24.89 -0.26 4.57
N LEU A 79 -24.76 0.86 5.27
CA LEU A 79 -25.87 1.66 5.76
C LEU A 79 -25.80 3.09 5.23
N PRO A 80 -26.95 3.69 4.86
CA PRO A 80 -27.01 5.10 4.49
C PRO A 80 -26.74 6.01 5.69
N ALA A 81 -26.24 7.22 5.41
CA ALA A 81 -25.87 8.23 6.40
C ALA A 81 -26.94 8.52 7.47
N ASP A 82 -28.23 8.43 7.12
CA ASP A 82 -29.34 8.67 8.05
C ASP A 82 -29.47 7.63 9.17
N LEU A 83 -28.89 6.44 8.98
CA LEU A 83 -28.98 5.34 9.93
C LEU A 83 -27.69 5.15 10.74
N VAL A 84 -26.54 5.56 10.20
CA VAL A 84 -25.23 5.34 10.85
C VAL A 84 -25.14 5.95 12.26
N PRO A 85 -25.61 7.19 12.51
CA PRO A 85 -25.54 7.76 13.85
C PRO A 85 -26.38 7.05 14.91
N ARG A 86 -27.39 6.28 14.49
CA ARG A 86 -28.20 5.47 15.41
C ARG A 86 -27.44 4.25 15.94
N VAL A 87 -26.38 3.84 15.23
CA VAL A 87 -25.58 2.65 15.55
C VAL A 87 -24.22 3.07 16.13
N VAL A 88 -23.57 4.06 15.51
CA VAL A 88 -22.26 4.58 15.91
C VAL A 88 -22.45 5.90 16.64
N LYS A 89 -22.49 5.83 17.97
CA LYS A 89 -22.66 7.02 18.83
C LYS A 89 -21.54 8.03 18.60
N GLY A 90 -21.90 9.30 18.44
CA GLY A 90 -20.94 10.39 18.21
C GLY A 90 -20.53 10.58 16.76
N SER A 91 -20.95 9.71 15.84
CA SER A 91 -20.71 9.89 14.40
C SER A 91 -21.54 11.01 13.76
N ASP A 92 -22.56 11.52 14.46
CA ASP A 92 -23.40 12.65 14.03
C ASP A 92 -22.59 13.85 13.55
N GLN A 93 -21.42 14.09 14.18
CA GLN A 93 -20.51 15.18 13.83
C GLN A 93 -20.12 15.16 12.35
N PHE A 94 -19.83 13.97 11.79
CA PHE A 94 -19.39 13.81 10.41
C PHE A 94 -20.51 14.12 9.41
N PHE A 95 -21.77 13.97 9.80
CA PHE A 95 -22.92 14.13 8.91
C PHE A 95 -23.54 15.52 8.92
N ARG A 96 -23.07 16.46 9.77
CA ARG A 96 -23.55 17.86 9.82
C ARG A 96 -23.47 18.55 8.46
N ASN A 97 -22.39 18.28 7.73
CA ASN A 97 -22.22 18.71 6.36
C ASN A 97 -21.79 17.52 5.50
N ARG A 98 -22.77 16.83 4.92
CA ARG A 98 -22.54 15.66 4.06
C ARG A 98 -21.64 15.96 2.86
N SER A 99 -21.71 17.17 2.31
CA SER A 99 -20.84 17.60 1.21
C SER A 99 -19.38 17.64 1.65
N LEU A 100 -19.11 18.28 2.79
CA LEU A 100 -17.75 18.37 3.33
C LEU A 100 -17.19 16.98 3.68
N PHE A 101 -18.03 16.10 4.24
CA PHE A 101 -17.63 14.74 4.56
C PHE A 101 -17.32 13.92 3.31
N ASN A 102 -18.15 14.05 2.27
CA ASN A 102 -17.89 13.44 0.98
C ASN A 102 -16.57 13.93 0.35
N GLU A 103 -16.29 15.23 0.43
CA GLU A 103 -15.02 15.81 -0.03
C GLU A 103 -13.82 15.29 0.76
N PHE A 104 -13.97 15.08 2.07
CA PHE A 104 -12.94 14.45 2.90
C PHE A 104 -12.69 12.99 2.49
N VAL A 105 -13.73 12.22 2.21
CA VAL A 105 -13.61 10.84 1.70
C VAL A 105 -12.93 10.81 0.34
N GLU A 106 -13.27 11.72 -0.58
CA GLU A 106 -12.59 11.85 -1.86
C GLU A 106 -11.10 12.22 -1.67
N TYR A 107 -10.78 13.09 -0.71
CA TYR A 107 -9.40 13.41 -0.37
C TYR A 107 -8.61 12.19 0.14
N LEU A 108 -9.19 11.37 1.02
CA LEU A 108 -8.55 10.13 1.49
C LEU A 108 -8.29 9.17 0.32
N TYR A 109 -9.28 9.01 -0.56
CA TYR A 109 -9.16 8.15 -1.73
C TYR A 109 -8.08 8.65 -2.70
N ASN A 110 -7.99 9.98 -2.91
CA ASN A 110 -6.96 10.59 -3.74
C ASN A 110 -5.56 10.42 -3.11
N SER A 111 -5.45 10.65 -1.79
CA SER A 111 -4.21 10.44 -1.05
C SER A 111 -3.70 9.01 -1.16
N TRP A 112 -4.61 8.02 -1.10
CA TRP A 112 -4.27 6.63 -1.37
C TRP A 112 -3.75 6.44 -2.80
N ARG A 113 -4.46 6.98 -3.80
CA ARG A 113 -4.16 6.82 -5.23
C ARG A 113 -2.88 7.49 -5.68
N GLU A 114 -2.50 8.60 -5.05
CA GLU A 114 -1.28 9.35 -5.37
C GLU A 114 0.01 8.63 -4.95
N MET A 115 -0.04 7.74 -3.96
CA MET A 115 1.10 6.92 -3.59
C MET A 115 1.41 5.86 -4.64
N GLN A 116 2.68 5.49 -4.79
CA GLN A 116 3.09 4.28 -5.49
C GLN A 116 2.88 3.06 -4.58
N ARG A 117 2.10 2.09 -5.03
CA ARG A 117 1.74 0.89 -4.28
C ARG A 117 2.49 -0.30 -4.86
N LEU A 118 3.38 -0.87 -4.06
CA LEU A 118 4.16 -2.05 -4.41
C LEU A 118 3.74 -3.22 -3.54
N ILE A 119 3.52 -4.38 -4.14
CA ILE A 119 3.25 -5.64 -3.43
C ILE A 119 4.42 -6.60 -3.62
N ILE A 120 4.88 -7.19 -2.53
CA ILE A 120 5.87 -8.27 -2.53
C ILE A 120 5.18 -9.50 -1.96
N CYS A 121 5.07 -10.54 -2.78
CA CYS A 121 4.51 -11.83 -2.41
C CYS A 121 5.63 -12.79 -2.03
N ASP A 122 5.64 -13.19 -0.77
CA ASP A 122 6.53 -14.21 -0.20
C ASP A 122 5.76 -15.55 -0.18
N SER A 123 5.50 -16.17 -1.34
CA SER A 123 4.79 -17.46 -1.40
C SER A 123 5.73 -18.62 -1.02
N GLN A 124 5.79 -18.99 0.26
CA GLN A 124 6.65 -20.09 0.69
C GLN A 124 6.12 -21.48 0.30
N ASP A 125 4.82 -21.62 0.00
CA ASP A 125 4.24 -22.90 -0.38
C ASP A 125 4.44 -23.19 -1.87
N GLU A 126 5.17 -24.27 -2.15
CA GLU A 126 5.45 -24.83 -3.49
C GLU A 126 4.18 -25.05 -4.34
N THR A 127 3.00 -25.09 -3.70
CA THR A 127 1.69 -25.20 -4.36
C THR A 127 1.36 -24.01 -5.27
N TYR A 128 1.87 -22.81 -4.97
CA TYR A 128 1.69 -21.62 -5.83
C TYR A 128 2.71 -21.52 -6.97
N ASP A 129 3.79 -22.28 -6.93
CA ASP A 129 4.88 -22.22 -7.93
C ASP A 129 4.43 -22.77 -9.31
N GLN A 130 3.30 -23.49 -9.38
CA GLN A 130 2.79 -24.02 -10.65
C GLN A 130 2.16 -22.94 -11.56
N ARG A 131 1.54 -21.88 -11.00
CA ARG A 131 0.91 -20.78 -11.78
C ARG A 131 1.01 -19.42 -11.06
N PRO A 132 2.22 -18.90 -10.82
CA PRO A 132 2.40 -17.77 -9.92
C PRO A 132 1.85 -16.45 -10.47
N TYR A 133 1.64 -16.35 -11.79
CA TYR A 133 0.94 -15.21 -12.42
C TYR A 133 -0.50 -15.04 -11.99
N ARG A 134 -1.20 -16.14 -11.65
CA ARG A 134 -2.60 -16.06 -11.22
C ARG A 134 -2.69 -15.46 -9.83
N THR A 135 -1.76 -15.81 -8.95
CA THR A 135 -1.74 -15.34 -7.57
C THR A 135 -1.54 -13.83 -7.51
N PHE A 136 -0.52 -13.28 -8.18
CA PHE A 136 -0.32 -11.84 -8.17
C PHE A 136 -1.40 -11.07 -8.96
N ASN A 137 -1.91 -11.60 -10.08
CA ASN A 137 -2.97 -10.92 -10.85
C ASN A 137 -4.22 -10.79 -9.98
N ASN A 138 -4.67 -11.91 -9.42
CA ASN A 138 -5.83 -11.93 -8.53
C ASN A 138 -5.61 -11.01 -7.33
N THR A 139 -4.42 -11.00 -6.73
CA THR A 139 -4.10 -10.13 -5.59
C THR A 139 -4.25 -8.66 -5.93
N VAL A 140 -3.67 -8.21 -7.05
CA VAL A 140 -3.73 -6.79 -7.44
C VAL A 140 -5.13 -6.38 -7.90
N GLU A 141 -5.82 -7.26 -8.64
CA GLU A 141 -7.19 -7.04 -9.09
C GLU A 141 -8.17 -6.99 -7.92
N THR A 142 -8.07 -7.93 -6.98
CA THR A 142 -8.86 -7.95 -5.74
C THR A 142 -8.63 -6.68 -4.96
N LEU A 143 -7.37 -6.25 -4.74
CA LEU A 143 -7.10 -4.99 -4.03
C LEU A 143 -7.71 -3.79 -4.77
N THR A 144 -7.57 -3.74 -6.10
CA THR A 144 -8.14 -2.67 -6.92
C THR A 144 -9.66 -2.60 -6.76
N HIS A 145 -10.32 -3.74 -6.85
CA HIS A 145 -11.76 -3.85 -6.67
C HIS A 145 -12.17 -3.44 -5.26
N LEU A 146 -11.48 -3.97 -4.24
CA LEU A 146 -11.78 -3.73 -2.83
C LEU A 146 -11.76 -2.26 -2.45
N VAL A 147 -10.67 -1.56 -2.79
CA VAL A 147 -10.52 -0.14 -2.48
C VAL A 147 -11.59 0.69 -3.20
N ARG A 148 -11.86 0.37 -4.47
CA ARG A 148 -12.86 1.10 -5.27
C ARG A 148 -14.28 0.88 -4.76
N SER A 149 -14.65 -0.35 -4.45
CA SER A 149 -15.99 -0.67 -3.96
C SER A 149 -16.21 -0.03 -2.60
N ALA A 150 -15.27 -0.16 -1.66
CA ALA A 150 -15.37 0.51 -0.36
C ALA A 150 -15.54 2.04 -0.48
N TYR A 151 -14.74 2.69 -1.34
CA TYR A 151 -14.88 4.12 -1.60
C TYR A 151 -16.26 4.48 -2.16
N ARG A 152 -16.75 3.73 -3.15
CA ARG A 152 -18.06 3.98 -3.78
C ARG A 152 -19.20 3.75 -2.80
N ASP A 153 -19.19 2.65 -2.06
CA ASP A 153 -20.21 2.34 -1.06
C ASP A 153 -20.31 3.45 -0.02
N ILE A 154 -19.15 3.91 0.50
CA ILE A 154 -19.09 5.03 1.45
C ILE A 154 -19.62 6.32 0.81
N GLN A 155 -19.16 6.67 -0.40
CA GLN A 155 -19.56 7.88 -1.11
C GLN A 155 -21.09 7.92 -1.39
N GLU A 156 -21.64 6.81 -1.87
CA GLU A 156 -23.06 6.66 -2.19
C GLU A 156 -23.90 6.73 -0.92
N ASN A 157 -23.48 6.06 0.16
CA ASN A 157 -24.19 6.10 1.43
C ASN A 157 -24.10 7.46 2.15
N ILE A 158 -23.04 8.25 1.93
CA ILE A 158 -22.98 9.64 2.40
C ILE A 158 -23.93 10.53 1.59
N THR A 159 -23.88 10.43 0.26
CA THR A 159 -24.59 11.38 -0.63
C THR A 159 -26.05 11.01 -0.87
N GLY A 160 -26.44 9.76 -0.65
CA GLY A 160 -27.77 9.21 -0.98
C GLY A 160 -28.04 9.11 -2.48
N ASN A 161 -27.02 9.30 -3.32
CA ASN A 161 -27.14 9.36 -4.77
C ASN A 161 -26.18 8.38 -5.44
N HIS A 162 -26.65 7.69 -6.47
CA HIS A 162 -25.79 6.88 -7.33
C HIS A 162 -25.17 7.75 -8.44
N PRO A 163 -23.83 7.80 -8.56
CA PRO A 163 -23.18 8.49 -9.65
C PRO A 163 -23.65 7.96 -11.01
N ARG A 164 -23.92 8.86 -11.95
CA ARG A 164 -24.19 8.47 -13.36
C ARG A 164 -22.91 8.06 -14.09
N ILE A 165 -21.76 8.53 -13.63
CA ILE A 165 -20.45 8.29 -14.25
C ILE A 165 -19.52 7.69 -13.20
N TYR A 166 -19.10 6.44 -13.44
CA TYR A 166 -18.12 5.76 -12.60
C TYR A 166 -16.72 5.83 -13.21
N ARG A 167 -15.77 6.37 -12.46
CA ARG A 167 -14.35 6.37 -12.86
C ARG A 167 -13.74 4.99 -12.62
N GLN A 168 -13.10 4.43 -13.65
CA GLN A 168 -12.32 3.17 -13.60
C GLN A 168 -10.84 3.49 -13.35
N VAL A 169 -10.55 4.17 -12.24
CA VAL A 169 -9.18 4.52 -11.87
C VAL A 169 -8.44 3.34 -11.23
N ARG A 170 -7.12 3.36 -11.32
CA ARG A 170 -6.26 2.38 -10.67
C ARG A 170 -6.16 2.71 -9.20
N ALA A 171 -6.53 1.74 -8.37
CA ALA A 171 -6.51 1.86 -6.91
C ALA A 171 -5.78 0.71 -6.24
N GLY A 172 -5.43 -0.36 -6.96
CA GLY A 172 -4.52 -1.40 -6.49
C GLY A 172 -3.06 -1.07 -6.78
N ALA A 173 -2.20 -2.06 -6.65
CA ALA A 173 -0.75 -1.90 -6.82
C ALA A 173 -0.33 -1.65 -8.26
N GLU A 174 0.65 -0.76 -8.47
CA GLU A 174 1.30 -0.57 -9.77
C GLU A 174 2.33 -1.65 -10.09
N ILE A 175 2.95 -2.21 -9.05
CA ILE A 175 3.93 -3.30 -9.15
C ILE A 175 3.54 -4.40 -8.16
N ALA A 176 3.58 -5.65 -8.63
CA ALA A 176 3.59 -6.81 -7.76
C ALA A 176 4.76 -7.72 -8.12
N THR A 177 5.49 -8.22 -7.13
CA THR A 177 6.63 -9.12 -7.35
C THR A 177 6.48 -10.38 -6.53
N ILE A 178 6.86 -11.53 -7.08
CA ILE A 178 7.10 -12.73 -6.29
C ILE A 178 8.58 -12.78 -5.98
N ALA A 179 8.91 -12.73 -4.69
CA ALA A 179 10.28 -12.73 -4.22
C ALA A 179 10.45 -13.79 -3.14
N LEU A 180 11.43 -14.68 -3.34
CA LEU A 180 11.71 -15.77 -2.41
C LEU A 180 13.21 -15.94 -2.24
N PRO A 181 13.70 -16.23 -1.03
CA PRO A 181 15.08 -16.65 -0.83
C PRO A 181 15.44 -17.80 -1.78
N ARG A 182 16.66 -17.78 -2.31
CA ARG A 182 17.16 -18.85 -3.17
C ARG A 182 18.60 -19.14 -2.79
N GLN A 183 18.91 -20.42 -2.59
CA GLN A 183 20.28 -20.85 -2.41
C GLN A 183 21.03 -20.72 -3.74
N ILE A 184 21.90 -19.73 -3.82
CA ILE A 184 22.84 -19.52 -4.92
C ILE A 184 24.21 -20.00 -4.46
N ASN A 185 24.88 -20.77 -5.31
CA ASN A 185 26.24 -21.23 -5.07
C ASN A 185 27.23 -20.10 -5.39
N TYR A 186 27.34 -19.15 -4.48
CA TYR A 186 28.33 -18.09 -4.59
C TYR A 186 29.76 -18.63 -4.42
N PRO A 187 30.76 -18.04 -5.11
CA PRO A 187 32.13 -18.55 -5.10
C PRO A 187 32.81 -18.45 -3.73
N ASN A 188 32.44 -17.46 -2.89
CA ASN A 188 33.06 -17.24 -1.58
C ASN A 188 32.03 -17.29 -0.44
N GLY A 189 32.46 -17.75 0.75
CA GLY A 189 31.60 -17.89 1.93
C GLY A 189 30.94 -16.59 2.40
N ILE A 190 31.58 -15.44 2.20
CA ILE A 190 31.04 -14.13 2.61
C ILE A 190 29.73 -13.77 1.91
N PHE A 191 29.50 -14.27 0.71
CA PHE A 191 28.28 -13.99 -0.05
C PHE A 191 27.10 -14.89 0.38
N LYS A 192 27.31 -15.91 1.22
CA LYS A 192 26.23 -16.80 1.67
C LYS A 192 25.10 -16.05 2.38
N LEU A 193 25.42 -14.97 3.09
CA LEU A 193 24.43 -14.11 3.74
C LEU A 193 23.43 -13.49 2.74
N LEU A 194 23.80 -13.38 1.46
CA LEU A 194 22.91 -12.85 0.42
C LEU A 194 21.84 -13.84 -0.01
N ASN A 195 21.97 -15.14 0.31
CA ASN A 195 20.95 -16.15 0.03
C ASN A 195 19.70 -15.96 0.88
N ASP A 196 19.80 -15.25 2.01
CA ASP A 196 18.67 -14.94 2.88
C ASP A 196 17.82 -13.78 2.37
N ILE A 197 18.32 -13.01 1.39
CA ILE A 197 17.57 -11.92 0.76
C ILE A 197 16.65 -12.52 -0.31
N ALA A 198 15.40 -12.05 -0.32
CA ALA A 198 14.41 -12.51 -1.29
C ALA A 198 14.82 -12.11 -2.72
N LEU A 199 14.92 -13.11 -3.60
CA LEU A 199 15.22 -12.95 -5.02
C LEU A 199 13.91 -12.86 -5.81
N ILE A 200 13.77 -11.78 -6.57
CA ILE A 200 12.64 -11.52 -7.45
C ILE A 200 12.66 -12.55 -8.58
N ARG A 201 11.61 -13.37 -8.66
CA ARG A 201 11.43 -14.39 -9.70
C ARG A 201 10.52 -13.89 -10.82
N GLN A 202 9.49 -13.13 -10.46
CA GLN A 202 8.48 -12.62 -11.37
C GLN A 202 8.06 -11.22 -10.95
N VAL A 203 7.73 -10.40 -11.96
CA VAL A 203 7.28 -9.02 -11.79
C VAL A 203 6.04 -8.81 -12.65
N LEU A 204 4.98 -8.30 -12.04
CA LEU A 204 3.84 -7.70 -12.72
C LEU A 204 3.95 -6.18 -12.63
N ILE A 205 3.67 -5.52 -13.75
CA ILE A 205 3.63 -4.08 -13.86
C ILE A 205 2.29 -3.69 -14.46
N TYR A 206 1.59 -2.73 -13.86
CA TYR A 206 0.41 -2.06 -14.42
C TYR A 206 0.80 -0.71 -15.04
N PRO A 207 1.13 -0.65 -16.35
CA PRO A 207 1.60 0.58 -17.02
C PRO A 207 0.45 1.55 -17.32
N PRO A 208 0.59 2.89 -17.20
CA PRO A 208 1.85 3.59 -17.06
C PRO A 208 2.36 3.58 -15.63
N LEU A 209 3.65 3.23 -15.50
CA LEU A 209 4.38 3.25 -14.25
C LEU A 209 5.29 4.49 -14.29
N ILE A 210 4.84 5.57 -13.65
CA ILE A 210 5.57 6.83 -13.64
C ILE A 210 6.18 7.01 -12.26
N PHE A 211 7.48 6.70 -12.16
CA PHE A 211 8.28 7.12 -11.03
C PHE A 211 8.82 8.52 -11.29
N ASN A 212 8.64 9.43 -10.33
CA ASN A 212 9.25 10.75 -10.38
C ASN A 212 10.58 10.68 -9.62
N PRO A 213 11.72 10.39 -10.29
CA PRO A 213 13.01 10.38 -9.61
C PRO A 213 13.31 11.78 -9.08
N PRO A 214 13.99 11.91 -7.93
CA PRO A 214 14.35 13.21 -7.37
C PRO A 214 15.30 14.00 -8.29
N MET A 215 15.96 13.34 -9.23
CA MET A 215 16.87 13.93 -10.19
C MET A 215 16.77 13.23 -11.55
N ASN A 216 16.79 14.01 -12.62
CA ASN A 216 16.76 13.55 -14.02
C ASN A 216 18.16 13.20 -14.56
N LYS A 217 19.23 13.71 -13.95
CA LYS A 217 20.61 13.35 -14.26
C LYS A 217 20.97 12.01 -13.61
N ARG A 218 21.49 11.08 -14.40
CA ARG A 218 22.15 9.87 -13.89
C ARG A 218 23.52 10.27 -13.33
N SER A 219 23.58 10.71 -12.09
CA SER A 219 24.84 10.94 -11.38
C SER A 219 25.06 9.82 -10.37
N GLY A 220 26.04 8.98 -10.66
CA GLY A 220 26.49 7.90 -9.80
C GLY A 220 27.74 7.31 -10.40
N THR A 221 28.88 7.56 -9.79
CA THR A 221 30.15 6.93 -10.16
C THR A 221 30.38 5.76 -9.23
N PHE A 222 30.61 4.57 -9.79
CA PHE A 222 31.08 3.45 -8.99
C PHE A 222 32.52 3.74 -8.58
N GLU A 223 32.73 4.05 -7.31
CA GLU A 223 34.07 4.21 -6.77
C GLU A 223 34.67 2.84 -6.48
N ARG A 224 35.88 2.61 -6.99
CA ARG A 224 36.61 1.39 -6.71
C ARG A 224 36.99 1.37 -5.24
N VAL A 225 36.50 0.37 -4.52
CA VAL A 225 36.89 0.08 -3.15
C VAL A 225 37.85 -1.12 -3.10
N ASN A 226 38.77 -1.13 -2.14
CA ASN A 226 39.77 -2.18 -1.98
C ASN A 226 39.32 -3.32 -1.05
N ARG A 227 38.17 -3.18 -0.39
CA ARG A 227 37.59 -4.19 0.51
C ARG A 227 36.17 -4.52 0.09
N ASN A 228 35.73 -5.75 0.35
CA ASN A 228 34.38 -6.16 0.03
C ASN A 228 33.39 -5.45 0.97
N PRO A 229 32.40 -4.69 0.47
CA PRO A 229 31.42 -4.00 1.30
C PRO A 229 30.68 -4.91 2.28
N LEU A 230 30.49 -6.18 1.92
CA LEU A 230 29.83 -7.18 2.77
C LEU A 230 30.56 -7.44 4.11
N GLU A 231 31.83 -7.05 4.23
CA GLU A 231 32.60 -7.22 5.48
C GLU A 231 32.18 -6.24 6.59
N PHE A 232 31.56 -5.10 6.24
CA PHE A 232 31.29 -4.02 7.18
C PHE A 232 29.89 -3.41 7.07
N ILE A 233 29.07 -3.86 6.11
CA ILE A 233 27.64 -3.50 6.08
C ILE A 233 26.81 -4.47 6.91
N ASN A 234 25.84 -3.95 7.65
CA ASN A 234 24.85 -4.76 8.34
C ASN A 234 23.61 -4.96 7.45
N ILE A 235 23.40 -6.16 6.93
CA ILE A 235 22.26 -6.47 6.06
C ILE A 235 21.07 -6.92 6.89
N LYS A 236 20.02 -6.10 6.89
CA LYS A 236 18.69 -6.50 7.36
C LYS A 236 17.91 -7.06 6.18
N LYS A 237 17.81 -8.38 6.06
CA LYS A 237 17.19 -9.06 4.90
C LYS A 237 15.82 -8.51 4.46
N ASP A 238 14.97 -8.09 5.40
CA ASP A 238 13.62 -7.57 5.11
C ASP A 238 13.63 -6.17 4.46
N ASP A 239 14.78 -5.48 4.51
CA ASP A 239 15.00 -4.17 3.90
C ASP A 239 15.49 -4.29 2.45
N TRP A 240 15.89 -5.48 2.00
CA TRP A 240 16.53 -5.69 0.70
C TRP A 240 15.69 -6.60 -0.21
N LEU A 241 15.90 -6.42 -1.50
CA LEU A 241 15.44 -7.31 -2.57
C LEU A 241 16.59 -7.55 -3.55
N CYS A 242 16.58 -8.72 -4.20
CA CYS A 242 17.52 -9.05 -5.27
C CYS A 242 16.79 -9.13 -6.61
N TYR A 243 17.21 -8.31 -7.58
CA TYR A 243 16.78 -8.41 -8.97
C TYR A 243 17.87 -9.07 -9.82
N PRO A 244 17.64 -10.28 -10.35
CA PRO A 244 18.58 -10.93 -11.25
C PRO A 244 18.46 -10.34 -12.67
N ALA A 245 19.49 -9.59 -13.10
CA ALA A 245 19.55 -9.00 -14.43
C ALA A 245 20.44 -9.83 -15.37
N ARG A 246 19.90 -10.27 -16.51
CA ARG A 246 20.71 -10.87 -17.59
C ARG A 246 21.29 -9.77 -18.47
N VAL A 247 22.61 -9.65 -18.50
CA VAL A 247 23.34 -8.66 -19.30
C VAL A 247 24.28 -9.42 -20.25
N GLY A 248 23.81 -9.66 -21.47
CA GLY A 248 24.50 -10.51 -22.43
C GLY A 248 24.71 -11.94 -21.90
N PRO A 249 25.95 -12.43 -21.77
CA PRO A 249 26.25 -13.74 -21.20
C PRO A 249 26.28 -13.75 -19.66
N LEU A 250 26.21 -12.59 -19.01
CA LEU A 250 26.34 -12.47 -17.55
C LEU A 250 24.98 -12.41 -16.86
N VAL A 251 24.91 -12.94 -15.65
CA VAL A 251 23.82 -12.69 -14.70
C VAL A 251 24.37 -11.83 -13.58
N ILE A 252 23.81 -10.63 -13.43
CA ILE A 252 24.17 -9.68 -12.39
C ILE A 252 23.07 -9.70 -11.34
N MET A 253 23.42 -10.07 -10.11
CA MET A 253 22.50 -10.02 -8.96
C MET A 253 22.50 -8.61 -8.39
N VAL A 254 21.44 -7.85 -8.64
CA VAL A 254 21.31 -6.46 -8.19
C VAL A 254 20.56 -6.42 -6.87
N TYR A 255 21.28 -6.12 -5.79
CA TYR A 255 20.71 -5.96 -4.45
C TYR A 255 20.35 -4.49 -4.20
N PHE A 256 19.11 -4.21 -3.79
CA PHE A 256 18.63 -2.85 -3.53
C PHE A 256 17.64 -2.81 -2.37
N THR A 257 17.44 -1.61 -1.82
CA THR A 257 16.53 -1.31 -0.68
C THR A 257 15.35 -0.44 -1.09
#